data_AF-A0A0G1GJP4-F1
#
_entry.id   AF-A0A0G1GJP4-F1
#
_cell.length_a   1.000
_cell.length_b   1.000
_cell.length_c   1.000
_cell.angle_alpha   90.00
_cell.angle_beta   90.00
_cell.angle_gamma   90.00
#
_symmetry.space_group_name_H-M   'P 1'
#
loop_
_entity.id
_entity.type
_entity.pdbx_description
1 polymer ?
#
loop_
_entity_poly.entity_id
_entity_poly.type
_entity_poly.pdbx_seq_one_letter_code
_entity_poly.pdbx_strand_id
1 'polypeptide(L)'
;MHTLVQIPDPILTTPTKSVTSFDKKLQTMIADMKKVLVSAKNPKGVGLAGPQAGFPYRIFLTRPTQKDDIRVFINPSILTLSKETTDGVPERENKLEGCLSIPKIWGEVKRHQSLTLRYQDETGKTCEEQFSGFLATINYHPTRNGSCQRHPLYCSGG
;
A
#
# COMPACT_ATOMS: atom_id res chain seq x y z
N MET A 1 7.71 -13.74 -14.41
CA MET A 1 7.82 -13.52 -12.96
C MET A 1 8.13 -12.06 -12.75
N HIS A 2 7.26 -11.31 -12.07
CA HIS A 2 7.55 -9.93 -11.69
C HIS A 2 8.31 -9.93 -10.36
N THR A 3 9.43 -9.21 -10.30
CA THR A 3 10.21 -9.02 -9.08
C THR A 3 9.80 -7.73 -8.39
N LEU A 4 9.96 -7.69 -7.06
CA LEU A 4 9.80 -6.46 -6.28
C LEU A 4 10.72 -5.38 -6.85
N VAL A 5 10.13 -4.25 -7.23
CA VAL A 5 10.87 -3.08 -7.68
C VAL A 5 11.43 -2.35 -6.47
N GLN A 6 12.72 -2.06 -6.51
CA GLN A 6 13.47 -1.37 -5.48
C GLN A 6 13.93 0.00 -5.99
N ILE A 7 14.20 0.91 -5.06
CA ILE A 7 14.88 2.17 -5.40
C ILE A 7 16.25 1.88 -6.05
N PRO A 8 16.70 2.68 -7.03
CA PRO A 8 16.17 3.99 -7.45
C PRO A 8 15.23 3.95 -8.67
N ASP A 9 14.49 2.86 -8.91
CA ASP A 9 13.66 2.74 -10.13
C ASP A 9 12.63 3.89 -10.26
N PRO A 10 12.57 4.59 -11.41
CA PRO A 10 11.70 5.74 -11.60
C PRO A 10 10.21 5.40 -11.52
N ILE A 11 9.80 4.14 -11.70
CA ILE A 11 8.39 3.72 -11.60
C ILE A 11 7.82 4.00 -10.21
N LEU A 12 8.66 3.98 -9.17
CA LEU A 12 8.27 4.30 -7.79
C LEU A 12 7.98 5.80 -7.60
N THR A 13 8.55 6.65 -8.46
CA THR A 13 8.37 8.11 -8.45
C THR A 13 7.39 8.61 -9.51
N THR A 14 7.04 7.78 -10.48
CA THR A 14 6.15 8.16 -11.59
C THR A 14 4.69 8.16 -11.13
N PRO A 15 3.89 9.20 -11.44
CA PRO A 15 2.47 9.21 -11.16
C PRO A 15 1.75 8.01 -11.78
N THR A 16 0.97 7.30 -10.98
CA THR A 16 0.24 6.11 -11.40
C THR A 16 -1.03 6.46 -12.17
N LYS A 17 -1.38 5.62 -13.14
CA LYS A 17 -2.60 5.75 -13.95
C LYS A 17 -3.77 5.09 -13.24
N SER A 18 -4.97 5.67 -13.37
CA SER A 18 -6.20 5.01 -12.92
C SER A 18 -6.49 3.77 -13.76
N VAL A 19 -7.10 2.76 -13.15
CA VAL A 19 -7.60 1.56 -13.84
C VAL A 19 -8.99 1.87 -14.38
N THR A 20 -9.21 1.70 -15.68
CA THR A 20 -10.50 1.96 -16.33
C THR A 20 -11.19 0.70 -16.85
N SER A 21 -10.46 -0.42 -16.91
CA SER A 21 -10.92 -1.67 -17.52
C SER A 21 -10.73 -2.83 -16.55
N PHE A 22 -11.82 -3.52 -16.27
CA PHE A 22 -11.87 -4.67 -15.35
C PHE A 22 -11.93 -5.99 -16.14
N ASP A 23 -10.89 -6.20 -16.95
CA ASP A 23 -10.80 -7.32 -17.88
C ASP A 23 -9.91 -8.46 -17.34
N LYS A 24 -9.74 -9.51 -18.14
CA LYS A 24 -8.85 -10.64 -17.80
C LYS A 24 -7.38 -10.20 -17.61
N LYS A 25 -6.96 -9.09 -18.21
CA LYS A 25 -5.60 -8.57 -18.07
C LYS A 25 -5.39 -7.98 -16.68
N LEU A 26 -6.38 -7.23 -16.17
CA LEU A 26 -6.39 -6.77 -14.79
C LEU A 26 -6.32 -7.94 -13.80
N GLN A 27 -7.14 -8.97 -14.01
CA GLN A 27 -7.14 -10.16 -13.14
C GLN A 27 -5.77 -10.86 -13.12
N THR A 28 -5.13 -10.98 -14.29
CA THR A 28 -3.78 -11.54 -14.40
C THR A 28 -2.76 -10.71 -13.62
N MET A 29 -2.82 -9.38 -13.76
CA MET A 29 -1.95 -8.45 -13.03
C MET A 29 -2.12 -8.57 -11.51
N ILE A 30 -3.37 -8.60 -11.03
CA ILE A 30 -3.68 -8.78 -9.60
C ILE A 30 -3.14 -10.12 -9.10
N ALA A 31 -3.31 -11.21 -9.87
CA ALA A 31 -2.79 -12.52 -9.50
C ALA A 31 -1.25 -12.52 -9.38
N ASP A 32 -0.56 -11.81 -10.27
CA ASP A 32 0.89 -11.67 -10.18
C ASP A 32 1.33 -10.82 -8.98
N MET A 33 0.62 -9.73 -8.69
CA MET A 33 0.87 -8.94 -7.48
C MET A 33 0.62 -9.75 -6.20
N LYS A 34 -0.43 -10.59 -6.16
CA LYS A 34 -0.71 -11.53 -5.05
C LYS A 34 0.49 -12.49 -4.85
N LYS A 35 1.03 -13.06 -5.93
CA LYS A 35 2.23 -13.93 -5.86
C LYS A 35 3.43 -13.19 -5.31
N VAL A 36 3.68 -11.96 -5.75
CA VAL A 36 4.79 -11.12 -5.24
C VAL A 36 4.65 -10.89 -3.75
N LEU A 37 3.47 -10.46 -3.27
CA LEU A 37 3.20 -10.23 -1.86
C LEU A 37 3.41 -11.49 -1.00
N VAL A 38 2.97 -12.66 -1.48
CA VAL A 38 3.16 -13.95 -0.78
C VAL A 38 4.62 -14.40 -0.80
N SER A 39 5.35 -14.12 -1.88
CA SER A 39 6.77 -14.48 -2.02
C SER A 39 7.70 -13.59 -1.18
N ALA A 40 7.25 -12.41 -0.77
CA ALA A 40 8.00 -11.49 0.09
C ALA A 40 8.12 -12.06 1.52
N LYS A 41 9.19 -12.82 1.76
CA LYS A 41 9.47 -13.45 3.06
C LYS A 41 10.32 -12.58 4.01
N ASN A 42 11.17 -11.69 3.47
CA ASN A 42 12.14 -10.90 4.23
C ASN A 42 12.18 -9.42 3.77
N PRO A 43 11.44 -8.50 4.41
CA PRO A 43 10.46 -8.71 5.47
C PRO A 43 9.12 -9.25 4.95
N LYS A 44 8.30 -9.82 5.84
CA LYS A 44 6.92 -10.23 5.52
C LYS A 44 6.12 -8.99 5.10
N GLY A 45 5.69 -8.94 3.85
CA GLY A 45 4.91 -7.83 3.32
C GLY A 45 3.47 -7.83 3.86
N VAL A 46 3.03 -6.71 4.43
CA VAL A 46 1.63 -6.49 4.83
C VAL A 46 0.83 -5.67 3.80
N GLY A 47 1.51 -5.08 2.82
CA GLY A 47 0.91 -4.39 1.69
C GLY A 47 1.88 -4.26 0.52
N LEU A 48 1.33 -4.17 -0.69
CA LEU A 48 2.08 -4.05 -1.94
C LEU A 48 1.33 -3.13 -2.91
N ALA A 49 1.96 -2.04 -3.34
CA ALA A 49 1.42 -1.16 -4.37
C ALA A 49 1.83 -1.61 -5.78
N GLY A 50 1.01 -1.29 -6.78
CA GLY A 50 1.25 -1.59 -8.21
C GLY A 50 2.67 -1.25 -8.66
N PRO A 51 3.18 -0.03 -8.41
CA PRO A 51 4.54 0.35 -8.81
C PRO A 51 5.63 -0.56 -8.24
N GLN A 52 5.45 -1.06 -7.02
CA GLN A 52 6.40 -1.98 -6.39
C GLN A 52 6.40 -3.37 -7.05
N ALA A 53 5.36 -3.70 -7.82
CA ALA A 53 5.29 -4.90 -8.65
C ALA A 53 5.56 -4.62 -10.14
N GLY A 54 6.01 -3.40 -10.49
CA GLY A 54 6.29 -3.01 -11.87
C GLY A 54 5.07 -2.53 -12.66
N PHE A 55 3.94 -2.28 -12.00
CA PHE A 55 2.70 -1.85 -12.64
C PHE A 55 2.40 -0.37 -12.34
N PRO A 56 2.39 0.53 -13.33
CA PRO A 56 2.18 1.97 -13.12
C PRO A 56 0.68 2.30 -12.95
N TYR A 57 -0.06 1.49 -12.19
CA TYR A 57 -1.50 1.64 -11.96
C TYR A 57 -1.82 1.92 -10.49
N ARG A 58 -2.91 2.65 -10.25
CA ARG A 58 -3.46 2.97 -8.93
C ARG A 58 -4.14 1.74 -8.32
N ILE A 59 -3.34 0.74 -7.96
CA ILE A 59 -3.79 -0.49 -7.30
C ILE A 59 -2.86 -0.79 -6.14
N PHE A 60 -3.41 -1.28 -5.03
CA PHE A 60 -2.61 -1.90 -4.00
C PHE A 60 -3.31 -3.13 -3.41
N LEU A 61 -2.52 -4.00 -2.80
CA LEU A 61 -3.02 -5.12 -2.00
C LEU A 61 -2.61 -4.95 -0.54
N THR A 62 -3.42 -5.50 0.35
CA THR A 62 -3.09 -5.60 1.77
C THR A 62 -3.33 -7.02 2.26
N ARG A 63 -2.50 -7.43 3.21
CA ARG A 63 -2.59 -8.72 3.89
C ARG A 63 -2.05 -8.54 5.32
N PRO A 64 -2.90 -8.18 6.30
CA PRO A 64 -2.46 -7.81 7.64
C PRO A 64 -1.65 -8.92 8.33
N THR A 65 -2.08 -10.18 8.21
CA THR A 65 -1.35 -11.36 8.69
C THR A 65 -1.26 -12.46 7.62
N GLN A 66 -0.38 -13.45 7.83
CA GLN A 66 -0.28 -14.60 6.92
C GLN A 66 -1.52 -15.52 6.96
N LYS A 67 -2.42 -15.35 7.92
CA LYS A 67 -3.67 -16.12 8.00
C LYS A 67 -4.82 -15.40 7.29
N ASP A 68 -4.68 -14.09 7.04
CA ASP A 68 -5.71 -13.30 6.38
C ASP A 68 -5.65 -13.46 4.86
N ASP A 69 -6.82 -13.26 4.27
CA ASP A 69 -7.00 -13.12 2.83
C ASP A 69 -6.38 -11.82 2.31
N ILE A 70 -5.91 -11.88 1.06
CA ILE A 70 -5.35 -10.71 0.40
C ILE A 70 -6.51 -9.85 -0.12
N ARG A 71 -6.56 -8.61 0.33
CA ARG A 71 -7.54 -7.62 -0.13
C ARG A 71 -6.94 -6.78 -1.27
N VAL A 72 -7.77 -6.44 -2.25
CA VAL A 72 -7.38 -5.66 -3.43
C VAL A 72 -8.12 -4.33 -3.43
N PHE A 73 -7.41 -3.24 -3.66
CA PHE A 73 -7.95 -1.89 -3.68
C PHE A 73 -7.53 -1.21 -4.99
N ILE A 74 -8.52 -0.86 -5.82
CA ILE A 74 -8.33 -0.26 -7.13
C ILE A 74 -8.85 1.18 -7.09
N ASN A 75 -8.11 2.10 -7.72
CA ASN A 75 -8.42 3.54 -7.73
C ASN A 75 -8.80 4.11 -6.35
N PRO A 76 -8.04 3.80 -5.28
CA PRO A 76 -8.39 4.24 -3.94
C PRO A 76 -8.37 5.77 -3.83
N SER A 77 -9.30 6.30 -3.04
CA SER A 77 -9.40 7.70 -2.66
C SER A 77 -9.75 7.81 -1.18
N ILE A 78 -9.01 8.64 -0.45
CA ILE A 78 -9.30 8.94 0.96
C ILE A 78 -10.47 9.92 0.98
N LEU A 79 -11.56 9.55 1.65
CA LEU A 79 -12.72 10.42 1.85
C LEU A 79 -12.55 11.28 3.11
N THR A 80 -12.11 10.66 4.20
CA THR A 80 -11.92 11.33 5.49
C THR A 80 -10.70 10.79 6.21
N LEU A 81 -10.10 11.65 7.02
CA LEU A 81 -9.03 11.33 7.95
C LEU A 81 -9.44 11.82 9.33
N SER A 82 -9.19 11.01 10.36
CA SER A 82 -9.36 11.44 11.76
C SER A 82 -8.42 12.60 12.09
N LYS A 83 -8.82 13.49 13.00
CA LYS A 83 -7.92 14.54 13.51
C LYS A 83 -6.84 13.98 14.43
N GLU A 84 -7.13 12.87 15.10
CA GLU A 84 -6.21 12.21 16.00
C GLU A 84 -5.13 11.44 15.23
N THR A 85 -3.88 11.61 15.65
CA THR A 85 -2.73 10.92 15.07
C THR A 85 -2.05 10.05 16.11
N THR A 86 -1.43 8.97 15.66
CA THR A 86 -0.54 8.12 16.47
C THR A 86 0.88 8.21 15.98
N ASP A 87 1.83 8.13 16.92
CA ASP A 87 3.23 7.93 16.61
C ASP A 87 3.43 6.45 16.24
N GLY A 88 3.28 6.11 14.96
CA GLY A 88 3.35 4.74 14.45
C GLY A 88 2.09 3.90 14.68
N VAL A 89 2.25 2.57 14.67
CA VAL A 89 1.12 1.62 14.80
C VAL A 89 0.69 1.52 16.27
N PRO A 90 -0.53 1.92 16.64
CA PRO A 90 -0.94 2.05 18.06
C PRO A 90 -0.92 0.75 18.88
N GLU A 91 -0.94 -0.41 18.21
CA GLU A 91 -1.02 -1.74 18.86
C GLU A 91 0.27 -2.57 18.77
N ARG A 92 1.38 -1.99 18.27
CA ARG A 92 2.67 -2.71 18.20
C ARG A 92 3.67 -2.15 19.20
N GLU A 93 4.38 -3.05 19.90
CA GLU A 93 5.55 -2.70 20.72
C GLU A 93 6.60 -1.93 19.91
N ASN A 94 6.82 -2.34 18.66
CA ASN A 94 7.67 -1.63 17.73
C ASN A 94 6.83 -0.76 16.79
N LYS A 95 6.90 0.56 17.00
CA LYS A 95 6.15 1.57 16.25
C LYS A 95 6.77 1.94 14.91
N LEU A 96 7.91 1.35 14.57
CA LEU A 96 8.64 1.65 13.33
C LEU A 96 7.91 1.09 12.10
N GLU A 97 7.69 1.95 11.11
CA GLU A 97 7.24 1.57 9.77
C GLU A 97 8.47 1.27 8.88
N GLY A 98 8.31 0.35 7.93
CA GLY A 98 9.28 0.05 6.88
C GLY A 98 8.59 -0.12 5.53
N CYS A 99 9.34 -0.01 4.43
CA CYS A 99 8.83 -0.18 3.07
C CYS A 99 9.54 -1.36 2.38
N LEU A 100 8.79 -2.24 1.70
CA LEU A 100 9.36 -3.37 0.96
C LEU A 100 10.36 -2.94 -0.12
N SER A 101 10.21 -1.73 -0.67
CA SER A 101 11.09 -1.19 -1.70
C SER A 101 12.32 -0.46 -1.14
N ILE A 102 12.43 -0.31 0.19
CA ILE A 102 13.56 0.33 0.89
C ILE A 102 14.06 -0.62 1.98
N PRO A 103 14.96 -1.57 1.63
CA PRO A 103 15.45 -2.53 2.60
C PRO A 103 16.26 -1.82 3.71
N LYS A 104 16.13 -2.31 4.95
CA LYS A 104 16.91 -1.91 6.14
C LYS A 104 16.62 -0.51 6.70
N ILE A 105 15.65 0.25 6.16
CA ILE A 105 15.24 1.53 6.73
C ILE A 105 13.91 1.36 7.48
N TRP A 106 13.93 1.76 8.75
CA TRP A 106 12.79 1.73 9.67
C TRP A 106 12.74 3.07 10.39
N GLY A 107 11.56 3.65 10.56
CA GLY A 107 11.42 4.93 11.25
C GLY A 107 10.01 5.13 11.81
N GLU A 108 9.91 6.03 12.78
CA GLU A 108 8.63 6.41 13.35
C GLU A 108 7.89 7.33 12.39
N VAL A 109 6.61 7.04 12.20
CA VAL A 109 5.80 7.79 11.27
C VAL A 109 4.46 8.14 11.89
N LYS A 110 4.14 9.43 11.92
CA LYS A 110 2.83 9.90 12.37
C LYS A 110 1.74 9.53 11.35
N ARG A 111 0.67 8.89 11.82
CA ARG A 111 -0.48 8.46 11.02
C ARG A 111 -1.78 8.84 11.68
N HIS A 112 -2.82 9.09 10.88
CA HIS A 112 -4.18 9.27 11.37
C HIS A 112 -4.68 7.94 11.94
N GLN A 113 -5.33 7.98 13.10
CA GLN A 113 -5.83 6.77 13.78
C GLN A 113 -6.86 6.00 12.96
N SER A 114 -7.67 6.72 12.20
CA SER A 114 -8.66 6.17 11.30
C SER A 114 -8.77 6.97 10.00
N LEU A 115 -9.24 6.29 8.96
CA LEU A 115 -9.47 6.83 7.64
C LEU A 115 -10.66 6.13 6.98
N THR A 116 -11.38 6.83 6.12
CA THR A 116 -12.39 6.23 5.25
C THR A 116 -11.87 6.22 3.83
N LEU A 117 -11.88 5.05 3.18
CA LEU A 117 -11.50 4.89 1.78
C LEU A 117 -12.71 4.58 0.92
N ARG A 118 -12.76 5.25 -0.22
CA ARG A 118 -13.52 4.80 -1.39
C ARG A 118 -12.56 4.08 -2.33
N TYR A 119 -12.91 2.90 -2.77
CA TYR A 119 -12.11 2.11 -3.72
C TYR A 119 -13.01 1.27 -4.62
N GLN A 120 -12.43 0.68 -5.65
CA GLN A 120 -13.07 -0.34 -6.47
C GLN A 120 -12.46 -1.71 -6.15
N ASP A 121 -13.28 -2.74 -6.11
CA ASP A 121 -12.80 -4.12 -5.99
C ASP A 121 -12.36 -4.69 -7.34
N GLU A 122 -11.93 -5.96 -7.37
CA GLU A 122 -11.47 -6.63 -8.60
C GLU A 122 -12.56 -6.78 -9.67
N THR A 123 -13.83 -6.61 -9.32
CA THR A 123 -14.97 -6.62 -10.25
C THR A 123 -15.34 -5.21 -10.75
N GLY A 124 -14.74 -4.16 -10.17
CA GLY A 124 -15.05 -2.76 -10.46
C GLY A 124 -16.19 -2.19 -9.62
N LYS A 125 -16.73 -2.97 -8.68
CA LYS A 125 -17.74 -2.48 -7.75
C LYS A 125 -17.11 -1.46 -6.80
N THR A 126 -17.78 -0.32 -6.64
CA THR A 126 -17.33 0.72 -5.71
C THR A 126 -17.69 0.33 -4.27
N CYS A 127 -16.71 0.41 -3.39
CA CYS A 127 -16.80 0.12 -1.97
C CYS A 127 -16.35 1.34 -1.18
N GLU A 128 -17.01 1.59 -0.06
CA GLU A 128 -16.61 2.59 0.93
C GLU A 128 -16.47 1.91 2.28
N GLU A 129 -15.33 2.11 2.94
CA GLU A 129 -15.02 1.41 4.17
C GLU A 129 -14.15 2.27 5.08
N GLN A 130 -14.48 2.25 6.37
CA GLN A 130 -13.70 2.90 7.41
C GLN A 130 -12.70 1.91 8.01
N PHE A 131 -11.45 2.35 8.12
CA PHE A 131 -10.37 1.60 8.73
C PHE A 131 -9.86 2.37 9.95
N SER A 132 -9.49 1.65 11.01
CA SER A 132 -8.88 2.18 12.22
C SER A 132 -7.62 1.40 12.62
N GLY A 133 -6.81 1.99 13.49
CA GLY A 133 -5.63 1.37 14.08
C GLY A 133 -4.62 0.86 13.05
N PHE A 134 -4.25 -0.42 13.17
CA PHE A 134 -3.29 -1.03 12.26
C PHE A 134 -3.76 -1.06 10.80
N LEU A 135 -5.05 -1.31 10.56
CA LEU A 135 -5.61 -1.32 9.21
C LEU A 135 -5.63 0.08 8.58
N ALA A 136 -5.83 1.14 9.37
CA ALA A 136 -5.68 2.50 8.87
C ALA A 136 -4.25 2.73 8.38
N THR A 137 -3.24 2.29 9.14
CA THR A 137 -1.84 2.44 8.75
C THR A 137 -1.49 1.66 7.47
N ILE A 138 -1.90 0.38 7.40
CA ILE A 138 -1.62 -0.49 6.24
C ILE A 138 -2.30 0.03 4.97
N ASN A 139 -3.50 0.61 5.07
CA ASN A 139 -4.21 1.13 3.90
C ASN A 139 -3.75 2.54 3.53
N TYR A 140 -3.33 3.37 4.49
CA TYR A 140 -2.84 4.72 4.25
C TYR A 140 -1.54 4.73 3.43
N HIS A 141 -0.58 3.89 3.82
CA HIS A 141 0.77 3.88 3.24
C HIS A 141 0.77 3.61 1.72
N PRO A 142 0.11 2.56 1.19
CA PRO A 142 0.02 2.29 -0.24
C PRO A 142 -0.89 3.27 -0.99
N THR A 143 -1.94 3.80 -0.35
CA THR A 143 -2.85 4.76 -1.01
C THR A 143 -2.13 6.04 -1.43
N ARG A 144 -1.09 6.46 -0.69
CA ARG A 144 -0.28 7.64 -1.05
C ARG A 144 0.90 7.33 -1.99
N ASN A 145 1.13 6.07 -2.37
CA ASN A 145 2.24 5.66 -3.25
C ASN A 145 2.13 6.11 -4.73
N GLY A 146 1.20 7.00 -5.06
CA GLY A 146 1.27 7.80 -6.29
C GLY A 146 2.46 8.79 -6.33
N SER A 147 3.20 8.92 -5.22
CA SER A 147 4.49 9.61 -5.16
C SER A 147 5.33 9.04 -4.00
N CYS A 148 6.20 8.06 -4.26
CA CYS A 148 7.13 7.53 -3.23
C CYS A 148 8.00 8.63 -2.57
N GLN A 149 8.16 9.79 -3.24
CA GLN A 149 8.84 10.98 -2.70
C GLN A 149 8.18 11.62 -1.46
N ARG A 150 6.92 11.27 -1.12
CA ARG A 150 6.24 11.78 0.08
C ARG A 150 6.17 10.76 1.21
N HIS A 151 7.00 9.73 1.13
CA HIS A 151 7.14 8.80 2.22
C HIS A 151 7.96 9.47 3.35
N PRO A 152 7.46 9.56 4.59
CA PRO A 152 8.15 10.28 5.66
C PRO A 152 9.52 9.69 6.03
N LEU A 153 9.80 8.41 5.73
CA LEU A 153 11.15 7.83 5.83
C LEU A 153 12.13 8.36 4.77
N TYR A 154 11.61 9.01 3.71
CA TYR A 154 12.38 9.68 2.67
C TYR A 154 12.48 11.19 2.93
N CYS A 155 11.47 11.79 3.56
CA CYS A 155 11.41 13.24 3.82
C CYS A 155 12.06 13.67 5.15
N SER A 156 12.62 12.76 5.96
CA SER A 156 13.29 13.09 7.23
C SER A 156 14.75 13.55 7.05
N GLY A 157 15.23 13.68 5.82
CA GLY A 157 16.51 14.31 5.48
C GLY A 157 16.27 15.64 4.76
N GLY A 158 15.92 16.68 5.50
CA GLY A 158 15.80 18.07 5.04
C GLY A 158 15.95 19.01 6.22
#